data_AF-A0A933VF01-F1
#
_entry.id   AF-A0A933VF01-F1
#
_cell.length_a   1.000
_cell.length_b   1.000
_cell.length_c   1.000
_cell.angle_alpha   90.00
_cell.angle_beta   90.00
_cell.angle_gamma   90.00
#
_symmetry.space_group_name_H-M   'P 1'
#
loop_
_entity.id
_entity.type
_entity.pdbx_description
1 polymer ?
#
loop_
_entity_poly.entity_id
_entity_poly.type
_entity_poly.pdbx_seq_one_letter_code
_entity_poly.pdbx_strand_id
1 'polypeptide(L)'
;MSYKKFAGLNTLGWVQRLLLLLTLGWLLPVGAPAWAADTHIVDQVEIDTSGERTRIRIDFNVPLQYINHAPQSNGDKIVLQLRPLVTSQTTDVDFAHPETLNWTPTPGVPLQQMRYEGGTDRGVQIGIYFKKVTDFEVQPSPDARSLSILLPKVEVPAPPPTAPTPAEPTPGISKPHPEIIPTLPALPEDRLKSLLEEARQAMSGGNYPQAIQIYTKILQHQDTGKHQDAQEYLGLARERNGQAAQAKMEYERYLQTYPVGDGAERVRQRLSGLVTARQAPQGKLREAGAEAGAEESAWEYSGNFSQFYRRDTSHIVEEDNFTNARTDETRVNMSSLSNDLDFNARRRGGPLEIQTRATGGYEVDFLDECEGQGDISRVTSLYADVQDTQRDVGGRFGRQTRNTGGVLGRFDGGLLSYQWKPTVKLNAVSGFPVDSSKDNVQTDRYFYGLSADLGTYAEAWDFVAFIIEQQVDSILDRRSVGGEARYFDPVKSLLSYVDYDISYMQLNTLLLLGNWNLPNQYTLNATIDIRESPILTTYNAIQGQGVDSW
;
A
#
# COMPACT_ATOMS: atom_id res chain seq x y z
N MET A 1 -11.34 49.00 36.31
CA MET A 1 -10.57 47.74 36.23
C MET A 1 -11.31 46.81 35.28
N SER A 2 -10.57 46.20 34.36
CA SER A 2 -11.03 45.81 33.02
C SER A 2 -11.92 44.55 32.99
N TYR A 3 -13.07 44.66 32.31
CA TYR A 3 -13.86 43.55 31.79
C TYR A 3 -13.26 43.08 30.45
N LYS A 4 -12.91 41.80 30.31
CA LYS A 4 -12.66 41.18 28.99
C LYS A 4 -13.75 40.14 28.70
N LYS A 5 -14.47 40.40 27.61
CA LYS A 5 -15.42 39.52 26.91
C LYS A 5 -14.68 38.28 26.39
N PHE A 6 -15.21 37.09 26.63
CA PHE A 6 -14.99 35.92 25.77
C PHE A 6 -16.16 35.81 24.80
N ALA A 7 -15.83 35.87 23.51
CA ALA A 7 -16.76 35.72 22.40
C ALA A 7 -17.20 34.26 22.26
N GLY A 8 -18.48 34.04 21.98
CA GLY A 8 -19.08 32.73 21.79
C GLY A 8 -18.54 32.01 20.56
N LEU A 9 -18.17 30.74 20.74
CA LEU A 9 -18.09 29.77 19.65
C LEU A 9 -19.49 29.20 19.39
N ASN A 10 -19.97 29.37 18.17
CA ASN A 10 -21.19 28.75 17.64
C ASN A 10 -21.07 27.21 17.63
N THR A 11 -21.52 26.57 18.72
CA THR A 11 -21.63 25.11 18.83
C THR A 11 -22.85 24.53 18.08
N LEU A 12 -23.77 25.39 17.64
CA LEU A 12 -25.04 24.96 17.03
C LEU A 12 -24.94 24.56 15.54
N GLY A 13 -23.95 25.08 14.80
CA GLY A 13 -23.82 24.82 13.36
C GLY A 13 -23.23 23.46 13.00
N TRP A 14 -22.45 22.85 13.91
CA TRP A 14 -21.78 21.57 13.66
C TRP A 14 -22.71 20.38 13.90
N VAL A 15 -23.57 20.46 14.92
CA VAL A 15 -24.58 19.43 15.21
C VAL A 15 -25.65 19.38 14.11
N GLN A 16 -26.05 20.53 13.56
CA GLN A 16 -27.02 20.62 12.46
C GLN A 16 -26.48 20.08 11.13
N ARG A 17 -25.16 20.20 10.86
CA ARG A 17 -24.52 19.63 9.66
C ARG A 17 -24.26 18.13 9.78
N LEU A 18 -24.00 17.64 10.99
CA LEU A 18 -23.86 16.20 11.27
C LEU A 18 -25.22 15.47 11.16
N LEU A 19 -26.30 16.12 11.60
CA LEU A 19 -27.67 15.62 11.43
C LEU A 19 -28.13 15.63 9.97
N LEU A 20 -27.72 16.62 9.16
CA LEU A 20 -28.07 16.68 7.73
C LEU A 20 -27.41 15.58 6.88
N LEU A 21 -26.22 15.11 7.29
CA LEU A 21 -25.55 13.95 6.68
C LEU A 21 -26.17 12.61 7.12
N LEU A 22 -26.74 12.55 8.33
CA LEU A 22 -27.48 11.37 8.81
C LEU A 22 -28.89 11.27 8.23
N THR A 23 -29.53 12.39 7.87
CA THR A 23 -30.90 12.39 7.31
C THR A 23 -30.96 12.13 5.81
N LEU A 24 -29.85 12.24 5.06
CA LEU A 24 -29.85 11.96 3.63
C LEU A 24 -29.87 10.45 3.29
N GLY A 25 -29.70 9.57 4.30
CA GLY A 25 -29.77 8.12 4.16
C GLY A 25 -31.18 7.52 4.31
N TRP A 26 -32.24 8.34 4.41
CA TRP A 26 -33.61 7.90 4.72
C TRP A 26 -34.62 8.02 3.56
N LEU A 27 -34.16 8.10 2.32
CA LEU A 27 -35.02 8.12 1.12
C LEU A 27 -34.53 7.12 0.07
N LEU A 28 -34.62 5.83 0.39
CA LEU A 28 -34.54 4.76 -0.60
C LEU A 28 -35.79 3.87 -0.48
N PRO A 29 -36.48 3.55 -1.59
CA PRO A 29 -37.68 2.75 -1.57
C PRO A 29 -37.38 1.29 -1.23
N VAL A 30 -38.38 0.64 -0.65
CA VAL A 30 -38.36 -0.75 -0.17
C VAL A 30 -38.79 -1.71 -1.28
N GLY A 31 -37.97 -2.73 -1.54
CA GLY A 31 -38.42 -4.09 -1.89
C GLY A 31 -38.07 -4.64 -3.28
N ALA A 32 -37.33 -5.76 -3.31
CA ALA A 32 -37.47 -6.92 -4.21
C ALA A 32 -36.51 -8.05 -3.74
N PRO A 33 -36.80 -9.35 -3.99
CA PRO A 33 -36.05 -10.47 -3.42
C PRO A 33 -34.68 -10.68 -4.07
N ALA A 34 -33.77 -11.26 -3.28
CA ALA A 34 -32.36 -11.42 -3.56
C ALA A 34 -32.05 -12.54 -4.56
N TRP A 35 -31.46 -12.21 -5.71
CA TRP A 35 -30.51 -13.06 -6.45
C TRP A 35 -29.43 -12.16 -7.10
N ALA A 36 -28.17 -12.61 -7.04
CA ALA A 36 -26.92 -11.91 -7.37
C ALA A 36 -26.71 -10.57 -6.64
N ALA A 37 -25.86 -10.56 -5.62
CA ALA A 37 -25.42 -9.33 -4.95
C ALA A 37 -24.27 -8.71 -5.76
N ASP A 38 -24.56 -7.59 -6.45
CA ASP A 38 -23.53 -6.76 -7.10
C ASP A 38 -22.63 -6.17 -5.99
N THR A 39 -21.53 -6.87 -5.74
CA THR A 39 -20.57 -6.55 -4.69
C THR A 39 -19.32 -6.04 -5.37
N HIS A 40 -18.94 -4.80 -5.07
CA HIS A 40 -17.63 -4.28 -5.46
C HIS A 40 -16.53 -5.23 -4.99
N ILE A 41 -15.76 -5.75 -5.93
CA ILE A 41 -14.61 -6.63 -5.72
C ILE A 41 -13.48 -5.85 -5.05
N VAL A 42 -13.21 -4.63 -5.51
CA VAL A 42 -12.22 -3.75 -4.88
C VAL A 42 -12.88 -2.99 -3.74
N ASP A 43 -12.37 -3.18 -2.51
CA ASP A 43 -12.81 -2.40 -1.37
C ASP A 43 -12.12 -1.04 -1.35
N GLN A 44 -10.79 -0.98 -1.35
CA GLN A 44 -10.09 0.31 -1.30
C GLN A 44 -8.75 0.23 -2.02
N VAL A 45 -8.28 1.37 -2.54
CA VAL A 45 -6.89 1.55 -2.95
C VAL A 45 -6.25 2.63 -2.07
N GLU A 46 -5.32 2.23 -1.21
CA GLU A 46 -4.53 3.13 -0.38
C GLU A 46 -3.17 3.40 -1.03
N ILE A 47 -2.76 4.67 -1.05
CA ILE A 47 -1.46 5.09 -1.55
C ILE A 47 -0.68 5.66 -0.37
N ASP A 48 0.42 5.00 -0.02
CA ASP A 48 1.33 5.41 1.04
C ASP A 48 2.68 5.83 0.45
N THR A 49 3.04 7.09 0.65
CA THR A 49 4.29 7.70 0.17
C THR A 49 5.30 7.96 1.29
N SER A 50 4.98 7.60 2.54
CA SER A 50 5.78 7.92 3.72
C SER A 50 7.08 7.10 3.82
N GLY A 51 7.11 5.91 3.23
CA GLY A 51 8.24 4.98 3.29
C GLY A 51 9.40 5.25 2.32
N GLU A 52 10.34 4.30 2.24
CA GLU A 52 11.44 4.29 1.26
C GLU A 52 10.98 3.92 -0.16
N ARG A 53 9.80 3.32 -0.28
CA ARG A 53 9.10 3.02 -1.53
C ARG A 53 7.67 3.53 -1.41
N THR A 54 7.10 3.99 -2.52
CA THR A 54 5.67 4.30 -2.57
C THR A 54 4.90 2.98 -2.65
N ARG A 55 3.97 2.74 -1.72
CA ARG A 55 3.14 1.53 -1.69
C ARG A 55 1.73 1.87 -2.15
N ILE A 56 1.25 1.22 -3.20
CA ILE A 56 -0.16 1.21 -3.61
C ILE A 56 -0.75 -0.10 -3.12
N ARG A 57 -1.58 -0.07 -2.08
CA ARG A 57 -2.26 -1.24 -1.52
C ARG A 57 -3.69 -1.28 -2.05
N ILE A 58 -4.08 -2.40 -2.63
CA ILE A 58 -5.43 -2.69 -3.10
C ILE A 58 -6.03 -3.70 -2.13
N ASP A 59 -7.08 -3.34 -1.43
CA ASP A 59 -7.85 -4.22 -0.55
C ASP A 59 -9.11 -4.71 -1.29
N PHE A 60 -9.46 -5.98 -1.10
CA PHE A 60 -10.57 -6.65 -1.76
C PHE A 60 -11.66 -7.04 -0.75
N ASN A 61 -12.93 -6.89 -1.13
CA ASN A 61 -14.06 -7.36 -0.31
C ASN A 61 -14.12 -8.90 -0.26
N VAL A 62 -13.61 -9.54 -1.32
CA VAL A 62 -13.54 -11.00 -1.47
C VAL A 62 -12.08 -11.47 -1.52
N PRO A 63 -11.76 -12.66 -1.00
CA PRO A 63 -10.42 -13.20 -1.12
C PRO A 63 -10.11 -13.56 -2.58
N LEU A 64 -9.07 -12.92 -3.13
CA LEU A 64 -8.55 -13.10 -4.48
C LEU A 64 -7.10 -13.62 -4.42
N GLN A 65 -6.91 -14.89 -4.74
CA GLN A 65 -5.58 -15.50 -4.82
C GLN A 65 -4.82 -14.91 -6.01
N TYR A 66 -3.64 -14.35 -5.75
CA TYR A 66 -2.74 -13.91 -6.81
C TYR A 66 -2.19 -15.11 -7.60
N ILE A 67 -2.31 -15.04 -8.93
CA ILE A 67 -1.81 -16.08 -9.85
C ILE A 67 -0.52 -15.62 -10.51
N ASN A 68 -0.60 -14.51 -11.26
CA ASN A 68 0.55 -13.91 -11.94
C ASN A 68 0.25 -12.45 -12.32
N HIS A 69 1.23 -11.79 -12.92
CA HIS A 69 1.02 -10.52 -13.60
C HIS A 69 1.95 -10.34 -14.80
N ALA A 70 1.64 -9.39 -15.66
CA ALA A 70 2.51 -8.95 -16.76
C ALA A 70 2.43 -7.42 -16.96
N PRO A 71 3.54 -6.73 -17.28
CA PRO A 71 4.93 -7.20 -17.29
C PRO A 71 5.44 -7.47 -15.86
N GLN A 72 6.62 -8.08 -15.72
CA GLN A 72 7.10 -8.59 -14.41
C GLN A 72 7.66 -7.52 -13.46
N SER A 73 8.19 -6.40 -13.98
CA SER A 73 8.87 -5.42 -13.11
C SER A 73 8.92 -3.99 -13.66
N ASN A 74 8.64 -3.78 -14.94
CA ASN A 74 8.74 -2.46 -15.58
C ASN A 74 7.69 -2.34 -16.68
N GLY A 75 6.96 -1.23 -16.69
CA GLY A 75 5.93 -0.95 -17.69
C GLY A 75 5.08 0.26 -17.31
N ASP A 76 4.24 0.70 -18.23
CA ASP A 76 3.19 1.71 -18.00
C ASP A 76 1.81 1.07 -17.72
N LYS A 77 1.67 -0.23 -17.91
CA LYS A 77 0.49 -1.02 -17.56
C LYS A 77 0.90 -2.29 -16.83
N ILE A 78 0.17 -2.67 -15.79
CA ILE A 78 0.21 -4.01 -15.17
C ILE A 78 -1.13 -4.69 -15.40
N VAL A 79 -1.12 -5.94 -15.84
CA VAL A 79 -2.28 -6.82 -15.86
C VAL A 79 -2.08 -7.87 -14.78
N LEU A 80 -2.88 -7.79 -13.73
CA LEU A 80 -2.92 -8.76 -12.63
C LEU A 80 -3.94 -9.85 -12.96
N GLN A 81 -3.52 -11.12 -12.88
CA GLN A 81 -4.44 -12.26 -12.93
C GLN A 81 -4.64 -12.81 -11.53
N LEU A 82 -5.90 -12.83 -11.10
CA LEU A 82 -6.30 -13.28 -9.77
C LEU A 82 -7.36 -14.38 -9.90
N ARG A 83 -7.47 -15.23 -8.88
CA ARG A 83 -8.51 -16.25 -8.78
C ARG A 83 -9.36 -16.02 -7.54
N PRO A 84 -10.68 -15.87 -7.65
CA PRO A 84 -11.56 -15.86 -6.50
C PRO A 84 -11.43 -17.14 -5.67
N LEU A 85 -11.29 -16.99 -4.35
CA LEU A 85 -11.44 -18.11 -3.42
C LEU A 85 -12.91 -18.15 -3.01
N VAL A 86 -13.70 -18.92 -3.74
CA VAL A 86 -15.14 -19.03 -3.49
C VAL A 86 -15.38 -19.63 -2.11
N THR A 87 -16.12 -18.91 -1.27
CA THR A 87 -16.57 -19.33 0.06
C THR A 87 -18.09 -19.22 0.13
N SER A 88 -18.70 -19.77 1.17
CA SER A 88 -20.13 -19.59 1.47
C SER A 88 -20.56 -18.11 1.66
N GLN A 89 -19.61 -17.18 1.82
CA GLN A 89 -19.86 -15.73 1.85
C GLN A 89 -19.74 -15.04 0.49
N THR A 90 -19.27 -15.75 -0.53
CA THR A 90 -19.00 -15.19 -1.86
C THR A 90 -19.74 -15.94 -2.96
N THR A 91 -20.71 -16.78 -2.63
CA THR A 91 -21.51 -17.56 -3.58
C THR A 91 -22.35 -16.67 -4.49
N ASP A 92 -22.76 -15.49 -4.00
CA ASP A 92 -23.65 -14.56 -4.71
C ASP A 92 -22.93 -13.33 -5.28
N VAL A 93 -21.59 -13.35 -5.32
CA VAL A 93 -20.79 -12.23 -5.83
C VAL A 93 -20.77 -12.25 -7.36
N ASP A 94 -21.22 -11.16 -7.98
CA ASP A 94 -21.06 -10.98 -9.42
C ASP A 94 -19.61 -10.56 -9.76
N PHE A 95 -18.80 -11.55 -10.17
CA PHE A 95 -17.45 -11.27 -10.65
C PHE A 95 -17.41 -10.63 -12.04
N ALA A 96 -18.50 -10.60 -12.79
CA ALA A 96 -18.50 -10.08 -14.15
C ALA A 96 -18.61 -8.55 -14.22
N HIS A 97 -19.06 -7.89 -13.13
CA HIS A 97 -19.25 -6.45 -13.10
C HIS A 97 -17.90 -5.71 -13.14
N PRO A 98 -17.59 -4.89 -14.17
CA PRO A 98 -16.34 -4.17 -14.24
C PRO A 98 -16.33 -2.95 -13.31
N GLU A 99 -15.18 -2.62 -12.74
CA GLU A 99 -15.02 -1.44 -11.88
C GLU A 99 -13.87 -0.56 -12.39
N THR A 100 -13.95 0.75 -12.20
CA THR A 100 -12.89 1.66 -12.61
C THR A 100 -12.69 2.75 -11.59
N LEU A 101 -11.44 2.91 -11.15
CA LEU A 101 -10.99 3.99 -10.27
C LEU A 101 -9.95 4.83 -11.02
N ASN A 102 -10.06 6.16 -10.89
CA ASN A 102 -9.19 7.11 -11.57
C ASN A 102 -8.49 8.02 -10.55
N TRP A 103 -7.23 8.36 -10.82
CA TRP A 103 -6.43 9.28 -10.02
C TRP A 103 -5.83 10.37 -10.90
N THR A 104 -5.55 11.53 -10.28
CA THR A 104 -4.73 12.57 -10.88
C THR A 104 -3.25 12.26 -10.60
N PRO A 105 -2.44 11.89 -11.60
CA PRO A 105 -1.05 11.49 -11.35
C PRO A 105 -0.21 12.65 -10.82
N THR A 106 0.63 12.37 -9.83
CA THR A 106 1.61 13.32 -9.26
C THR A 106 3.04 12.90 -9.59
N PRO A 107 4.05 13.77 -9.44
CA PRO A 107 5.45 13.39 -9.68
C PRO A 107 5.94 12.17 -8.88
N GLY A 108 5.43 12.01 -7.63
CA GLY A 108 5.76 10.89 -6.75
C GLY A 108 4.86 9.65 -6.89
N VAL A 109 3.69 9.80 -7.50
CA VAL A 109 2.71 8.71 -7.70
C VAL A 109 2.17 8.80 -9.14
N PRO A 110 2.76 8.04 -10.10
CA PRO A 110 2.35 8.10 -11.50
C PRO A 110 1.05 7.34 -11.81
N LEU A 111 0.36 6.80 -10.80
CA LEU A 111 -0.90 6.06 -10.96
C LEU A 111 -1.97 6.95 -11.60
N GLN A 112 -2.56 6.45 -12.69
CA GLN A 112 -3.60 7.14 -13.43
C GLN A 112 -4.95 6.45 -13.30
N GLN A 113 -4.96 5.12 -13.42
CA GLN A 113 -6.21 4.36 -13.43
C GLN A 113 -5.98 2.94 -12.94
N MET A 114 -7.02 2.38 -12.34
CA MET A 114 -7.18 0.97 -12.07
C MET A 114 -8.53 0.53 -12.63
N ARG A 115 -8.54 -0.60 -13.31
CA ARG A 115 -9.74 -1.17 -13.90
C ARG A 115 -9.83 -2.64 -13.55
N TYR A 116 -10.89 -3.03 -12.85
CA TYR A 116 -11.32 -4.40 -12.76
C TYR A 116 -12.10 -4.73 -14.04
N GLU A 117 -11.60 -5.68 -14.83
CA GLU A 117 -12.18 -6.00 -16.15
C GLU A 117 -13.39 -6.94 -16.06
N GLY A 118 -13.74 -7.43 -14.87
CA GLY A 118 -14.69 -8.51 -14.70
C GLY A 118 -14.05 -9.89 -14.95
N GLY A 119 -14.80 -10.94 -14.67
CA GLY A 119 -14.35 -12.31 -14.88
C GLY A 119 -15.38 -13.33 -14.42
N THR A 120 -14.88 -14.51 -14.07
CA THR A 120 -15.68 -15.61 -13.51
C THR A 120 -15.09 -16.03 -12.18
N ASP A 121 -15.77 -16.92 -11.47
CA ASP A 121 -15.26 -17.63 -10.30
C ASP A 121 -13.91 -18.35 -10.55
N ARG A 122 -13.56 -18.63 -11.81
CA ARG A 122 -12.30 -19.28 -12.19
C ARG A 122 -11.13 -18.32 -12.40
N GLY A 123 -11.40 -17.03 -12.55
CA GLY A 123 -10.37 -16.04 -12.80
C GLY A 123 -10.92 -14.66 -13.15
N VAL A 124 -10.23 -13.64 -12.66
CA VAL A 124 -10.54 -12.22 -12.82
C VAL A 124 -9.28 -11.44 -13.16
N GLN A 125 -9.44 -10.26 -13.76
CA GLN A 125 -8.32 -9.41 -14.18
C GLN A 125 -8.43 -7.99 -13.65
N ILE A 126 -7.29 -7.45 -13.20
CA ILE A 126 -7.16 -6.04 -12.82
C ILE A 126 -6.05 -5.39 -13.64
N GLY A 127 -6.40 -4.36 -14.40
CA GLY A 127 -5.47 -3.48 -15.10
C GLY A 127 -5.07 -2.29 -14.23
N ILE A 128 -3.77 -2.07 -14.03
CA ILE A 128 -3.20 -0.89 -13.37
C ILE A 128 -2.46 -0.08 -14.41
N TYR A 129 -2.76 1.21 -14.51
CA TYR A 129 -2.24 2.10 -15.55
C TYR A 129 -1.48 3.27 -14.92
N PHE A 130 -0.25 3.48 -15.40
CA PHE A 130 0.63 4.57 -15.01
C PHE A 130 0.76 5.57 -16.15
N LYS A 131 0.93 6.85 -15.80
CA LYS A 131 1.16 7.94 -16.78
C LYS A 131 2.48 7.79 -17.54
N LYS A 132 3.45 7.06 -16.98
CA LYS A 132 4.78 6.82 -17.54
C LYS A 132 5.25 5.42 -17.19
N VAL A 133 6.19 4.90 -17.98
CA VAL A 133 6.91 3.66 -17.66
C VAL A 133 7.51 3.78 -16.26
N THR A 134 7.15 2.83 -15.39
CA THR A 134 7.49 2.84 -13.97
C THR A 134 7.99 1.45 -13.59
N ASP A 135 9.06 1.38 -12.80
CA ASP A 135 9.47 0.13 -12.16
C ASP A 135 8.53 -0.21 -11.02
N PHE A 136 8.19 -1.48 -10.85
CA PHE A 136 7.28 -1.91 -9.81
C PHE A 136 7.61 -3.32 -9.33
N GLU A 137 7.14 -3.62 -8.12
CA GLU A 137 7.15 -4.96 -7.54
C GLU A 137 5.77 -5.27 -6.97
N VAL A 138 5.18 -6.40 -7.37
CA VAL A 138 3.87 -6.85 -6.90
C VAL A 138 4.06 -7.80 -5.72
N GLN A 139 3.45 -7.47 -4.59
CA GLN A 139 3.49 -8.24 -3.35
C GLN A 139 2.06 -8.60 -2.93
N PRO A 140 1.59 -9.83 -3.20
CA PRO A 140 0.29 -10.29 -2.70
C PRO A 140 0.34 -10.48 -1.19
N SER A 141 -0.76 -10.16 -0.52
CA SER A 141 -0.88 -10.43 0.92
C SER A 141 -1.09 -11.92 1.19
N PRO A 142 -0.57 -12.48 2.29
CA PRO A 142 -0.77 -13.88 2.67
C PRO A 142 -2.25 -14.30 2.81
N ASP A 143 -3.13 -13.34 3.11
CA ASP A 143 -4.56 -13.57 3.30
C ASP A 143 -5.39 -13.52 2.01
N ALA A 144 -4.75 -13.29 0.87
CA ALA A 144 -5.41 -13.10 -0.43
C ALA A 144 -6.48 -11.99 -0.44
N ARG A 145 -6.52 -11.11 0.58
CA ARG A 145 -7.50 -10.01 0.66
C ARG A 145 -6.91 -8.66 0.31
N SER A 146 -5.62 -8.61 0.04
CA SER A 146 -4.98 -7.41 -0.50
C SER A 146 -3.78 -7.74 -1.39
N LEU A 147 -3.41 -6.76 -2.19
CA LEU A 147 -2.23 -6.80 -3.05
C LEU A 147 -1.55 -5.44 -3.03
N SER A 148 -0.24 -5.43 -2.76
CA SER A 148 0.56 -4.21 -2.73
C SER A 148 1.43 -4.11 -3.98
N ILE A 149 1.49 -2.92 -4.57
CA ILE A 149 2.39 -2.58 -5.66
C ILE A 149 3.39 -1.58 -5.10
N LEU A 150 4.65 -1.97 -5.03
CA LEU A 150 5.73 -1.12 -4.55
C LEU A 150 6.40 -0.43 -5.73
N LEU A 151 6.46 0.89 -5.69
CA LEU A 151 7.15 1.73 -6.65
C LEU A 151 8.43 2.29 -6.02
N PRO A 152 9.52 2.49 -6.80
CA PRO A 152 10.69 3.21 -6.31
C PRO A 152 10.30 4.63 -5.93
N LYS A 153 10.87 5.14 -4.84
CA LYS A 153 10.64 6.53 -4.42
C LYS A 153 11.27 7.47 -5.44
N VAL A 154 10.41 8.24 -6.10
CA VAL A 154 10.86 9.39 -6.88
C VAL A 154 11.12 10.51 -5.87
N GLU A 155 12.39 10.86 -5.65
CA GLU A 155 12.72 12.11 -4.96
C GLU A 155 12.09 13.25 -5.75
N VAL A 156 10.97 13.78 -5.25
CA VAL A 156 10.43 15.04 -5.75
C VAL A 156 11.48 16.09 -5.40
N PRO A 157 12.13 16.75 -6.38
CA PRO A 157 13.06 17.82 -6.07
C PRO A 157 12.30 18.83 -5.21
N ALA A 158 12.83 19.11 -4.01
CA ALA A 158 12.27 20.16 -3.17
C ALA A 158 12.09 21.41 -4.04
N PRO A 159 10.96 22.14 -3.93
CA PRO A 159 10.84 23.44 -4.57
C PRO A 159 12.10 24.22 -4.20
N PRO A 160 12.80 24.82 -5.18
CA PRO A 160 14.04 25.52 -4.91
C PRO A 160 13.77 26.52 -3.77
N PRO A 161 14.61 26.54 -2.72
CA PRO A 161 14.42 27.50 -1.64
C PRO A 161 14.29 28.88 -2.28
N THR A 162 13.20 29.58 -1.96
CA THR A 162 12.93 30.93 -2.44
C THR A 162 14.19 31.75 -2.19
N ALA A 163 14.90 32.06 -3.27
CA ALA A 163 16.20 32.71 -3.16
C ALA A 163 16.02 34.02 -2.40
N PRO A 164 16.74 34.27 -1.29
CA PRO A 164 16.90 35.62 -0.82
C PRO A 164 17.54 36.43 -1.95
N THR A 165 16.96 37.62 -2.17
CA THR A 165 17.39 38.65 -3.10
C THR A 165 18.91 38.71 -3.28
N PRO A 166 19.45 38.74 -4.52
CA PRO A 166 20.88 38.77 -4.75
C PRO A 166 21.55 39.97 -4.07
N ALA A 167 22.29 39.71 -2.99
CA ALA A 167 23.41 40.57 -2.60
C ALA A 167 24.59 40.23 -3.51
N GLU A 168 25.32 41.27 -3.93
CA GLU A 168 26.42 41.27 -4.89
C GLU A 168 27.35 40.03 -4.84
N PRO A 169 27.75 39.50 -6.02
CA PRO A 169 28.79 38.49 -6.09
C PRO A 169 30.15 39.12 -5.77
N THR A 170 30.74 38.71 -4.65
CA THR A 170 32.19 38.84 -4.45
C THR A 170 32.88 37.76 -5.29
N PRO A 171 33.86 38.10 -6.16
CA PRO A 171 34.44 37.15 -7.10
C PRO A 171 35.45 36.22 -6.42
N GLY A 172 35.09 34.95 -6.27
CA GLY A 172 35.97 33.85 -5.87
C GLY A 172 36.12 32.84 -7.01
N ILE A 173 36.89 33.20 -8.04
CA ILE A 173 37.19 32.36 -9.21
C ILE A 173 37.93 31.10 -8.74
N SER A 174 37.26 29.96 -8.76
CA SER A 174 37.93 28.65 -8.81
C SER A 174 38.51 28.50 -10.21
N LYS A 175 39.79 28.86 -10.38
CA LYS A 175 40.50 28.61 -11.64
C LYS A 175 40.60 27.09 -11.87
N PRO A 176 40.49 26.61 -13.12
CA PRO A 176 40.87 25.24 -13.45
C PRO A 176 42.34 25.03 -13.06
N HIS A 177 42.62 23.96 -12.30
CA HIS A 177 43.98 23.60 -11.94
C HIS A 177 44.65 22.96 -13.18
N PRO A 178 45.73 23.55 -13.73
CA PRO A 178 46.41 22.98 -14.89
C PRO A 178 46.94 21.58 -14.57
N GLU A 179 46.87 20.70 -15.56
CA GLU A 179 47.54 19.40 -15.53
C GLU A 179 49.04 19.58 -15.28
N ILE A 180 49.60 18.83 -14.32
CA ILE A 180 51.04 18.89 -14.04
C ILE A 180 51.74 18.11 -15.13
N ILE A 181 52.24 18.82 -16.15
CA ILE A 181 53.02 18.23 -17.23
C ILE A 181 54.50 18.29 -16.83
N PRO A 182 55.21 17.14 -16.76
CA PRO A 182 56.62 17.10 -16.38
C PRO A 182 57.48 17.73 -17.48
N THR A 183 57.82 18.99 -17.28
CA THR A 183 58.56 19.83 -18.25
C THR A 183 60.00 20.11 -17.81
N LEU A 184 60.36 19.76 -16.57
CA LEU A 184 61.70 19.95 -16.01
C LEU A 184 62.56 18.67 -16.14
N PRO A 185 63.89 18.79 -16.28
CA PRO A 185 64.80 17.64 -16.35
C PRO A 185 64.67 16.71 -15.13
N ALA A 186 64.96 15.43 -15.28
CA ALA A 186 64.93 14.48 -14.16
C ALA A 186 65.79 14.97 -12.97
N LEU A 187 65.25 14.83 -11.75
CA LEU A 187 66.00 15.13 -10.53
C LEU A 187 67.09 14.05 -10.31
N PRO A 188 68.30 14.42 -9.85
CA PRO A 188 69.26 13.45 -9.35
C PRO A 188 68.64 12.58 -8.26
N GLU A 189 68.94 11.28 -8.23
CA GLU A 189 68.30 10.33 -7.31
C GLU A 189 68.39 10.76 -5.84
N ASP A 190 69.54 11.26 -5.40
CA ASP A 190 69.75 11.73 -4.03
C ASP A 190 68.84 12.92 -3.69
N ARG A 191 68.60 13.80 -4.66
CA ARG A 191 67.70 14.93 -4.49
C ARG A 191 66.24 14.48 -4.43
N LEU A 192 65.83 13.54 -5.28
CA LEU A 192 64.49 12.96 -5.25
C LEU A 192 64.21 12.25 -3.91
N LYS A 193 65.15 11.44 -3.43
CA LYS A 193 65.05 10.77 -2.12
C LYS A 193 64.90 11.79 -0.99
N SER A 194 65.68 12.87 -1.02
CA SER A 194 65.57 13.94 -0.01
C SER A 194 64.20 14.63 -0.02
N LEU A 195 63.62 14.89 -1.20
CA LEU A 195 62.31 15.53 -1.32
C LEU A 195 61.18 14.60 -0.88
N LEU A 196 61.23 13.31 -1.22
CA LEU A 196 60.25 12.35 -0.74
C LEU A 196 60.27 12.21 0.79
N GLU A 197 61.45 12.23 1.40
CA GLU A 197 61.58 12.19 2.85
C GLU A 197 61.06 13.48 3.50
N GLU A 198 61.38 14.65 2.94
CA GLU A 198 60.86 15.94 3.40
C GLU A 198 59.31 15.99 3.30
N ALA A 199 58.75 15.44 2.21
CA ALA A 199 57.30 15.36 2.02
C ALA A 199 56.64 14.41 3.04
N ARG A 200 57.27 13.28 3.38
CA ARG A 200 56.77 12.37 4.43
C ARG A 200 56.80 13.05 5.80
N GLN A 201 57.88 13.76 6.13
CA GLN A 201 57.99 14.52 7.38
C GLN A 201 56.91 15.60 7.46
N ALA A 202 56.67 16.33 6.38
CA ALA A 202 55.60 17.33 6.29
C ALA A 202 54.20 16.68 6.47
N MET A 203 53.97 15.51 5.86
CA MET A 203 52.73 14.74 6.04
C MET A 203 52.53 14.26 7.48
N SER A 204 53.59 13.77 8.15
CA SER A 204 53.53 13.33 9.55
C SER A 204 53.39 14.49 10.53
N GLY A 205 53.97 15.65 10.21
CA GLY A 205 53.90 16.87 11.02
C GLY A 205 52.61 17.67 10.84
N GLY A 206 51.67 17.20 10.01
CA GLY A 206 50.42 17.90 9.71
C GLY A 206 50.57 19.14 8.82
N ASN A 207 51.76 19.41 8.27
CA ASN A 207 52.01 20.52 7.37
C ASN A 207 51.68 20.13 5.92
N TYR A 208 50.39 19.93 5.66
CA TYR A 208 49.88 19.51 4.36
C TYR A 208 50.17 20.52 3.23
N PRO A 209 50.13 21.85 3.44
CA PRO A 209 50.53 22.81 2.40
C PRO A 209 51.96 22.61 1.91
N GLN A 210 52.91 22.35 2.82
CA GLN A 210 54.30 22.07 2.45
C GLN A 210 54.42 20.73 1.70
N ALA A 211 53.73 19.68 2.15
CA ALA A 211 53.71 18.39 1.46
C ALA A 211 53.17 18.51 0.03
N ILE A 212 52.08 19.27 -0.17
CA ILE A 212 51.50 19.54 -1.50
C ILE A 212 52.53 20.21 -2.42
N GLN A 213 53.28 21.21 -1.93
CA GLN A 213 54.31 21.88 -2.72
C GLN A 213 55.43 20.91 -3.12
N ILE A 214 55.88 20.06 -2.21
CA ILE A 214 56.96 19.11 -2.48
C ILE A 214 56.52 18.03 -3.48
N TYR A 215 55.33 17.44 -3.31
CA TYR A 215 54.81 16.45 -4.27
C TYR A 215 54.54 17.07 -5.65
N THR A 216 53.98 18.28 -5.68
CA THR A 216 53.80 19.02 -6.95
C THR A 216 55.14 19.25 -7.64
N LYS A 217 56.18 19.63 -6.88
CA LYS A 217 57.53 19.80 -7.40
C LYS A 217 58.08 18.51 -7.99
N ILE A 218 57.92 17.37 -7.31
CA ILE A 218 58.37 16.06 -7.83
C ILE A 218 57.69 15.74 -9.16
N LEU A 219 56.37 15.98 -9.28
CA LEU A 219 55.59 15.69 -10.49
C LEU A 219 55.90 16.64 -11.67
N GLN A 220 56.53 17.80 -11.43
CA GLN A 220 56.96 18.73 -12.48
C GLN A 220 58.27 18.30 -13.18
N HIS A 221 59.05 17.41 -12.57
CA HIS A 221 60.28 16.84 -13.14
C HIS A 221 59.99 15.53 -13.87
N GLN A 222 60.78 15.19 -14.89
CA GLN A 222 60.65 13.91 -15.61
C GLN A 222 60.67 12.70 -14.66
N ASP A 223 59.82 11.70 -14.94
CA ASP A 223 59.65 10.54 -14.08
C ASP A 223 60.90 9.65 -14.05
N THR A 224 61.26 9.26 -12.84
CA THR A 224 62.39 8.36 -12.52
C THR A 224 61.90 7.13 -11.75
N GLY A 225 60.59 6.82 -11.86
CA GLY A 225 59.94 5.66 -11.24
C GLY A 225 59.23 5.95 -9.91
N LYS A 226 58.96 7.23 -9.60
CA LYS A 226 58.34 7.66 -8.32
C LYS A 226 57.15 8.59 -8.49
N HIS A 227 56.75 8.89 -9.72
CA HIS A 227 55.54 9.68 -9.98
C HIS A 227 54.28 9.02 -9.46
N GLN A 228 54.17 7.69 -9.57
CA GLN A 228 53.04 6.95 -9.01
C GLN A 228 52.89 7.23 -7.50
N ASP A 229 53.94 7.01 -6.71
CA ASP A 229 53.91 7.29 -5.26
C ASP A 229 53.59 8.78 -4.99
N ALA A 230 54.27 9.70 -5.68
CA ALA A 230 54.10 11.14 -5.48
C ALA A 230 52.67 11.63 -5.80
N GLN A 231 52.02 11.05 -6.81
CA GLN A 231 50.66 11.42 -7.22
C GLN A 231 49.60 10.88 -6.24
N GLU A 232 49.78 9.65 -5.73
CA GLU A 232 48.93 9.12 -4.64
C GLU A 232 49.00 10.04 -3.42
N TYR A 233 50.21 10.39 -2.98
CA TYR A 233 50.41 11.19 -1.78
C TYR A 233 50.05 12.67 -1.97
N LEU A 234 50.11 13.21 -3.19
CA LEU A 234 49.56 14.53 -3.50
C LEU A 234 48.05 14.57 -3.26
N GLY A 235 47.31 13.56 -3.74
CA GLY A 235 45.87 13.43 -3.48
C GLY A 235 45.57 13.36 -1.98
N LEU A 236 46.33 12.54 -1.25
CA LEU A 236 46.20 12.40 0.21
C LEU A 236 46.53 13.70 0.96
N ALA A 237 47.57 14.41 0.54
CA ALA A 237 47.96 15.69 1.15
C ALA A 237 46.85 16.74 0.95
N ARG A 238 46.26 16.80 -0.25
CA ARG A 238 45.11 17.69 -0.52
C ARG A 238 43.87 17.32 0.29
N GLU A 239 43.56 16.03 0.40
CA GLU A 239 42.44 15.55 1.22
C GLU A 239 42.59 16.00 2.68
N ARG A 240 43.78 15.76 3.26
CA ARG A 240 44.07 16.16 4.65
C ARG A 240 44.18 17.68 4.85
N ASN A 241 44.50 18.43 3.79
CA ASN A 241 44.48 19.89 3.79
C ASN A 241 43.07 20.50 3.64
N GLY A 242 42.00 19.69 3.65
CA GLY A 242 40.62 20.15 3.45
C GLY A 242 40.27 20.54 2.01
N GLN A 243 41.16 20.27 1.05
CA GLN A 243 41.00 20.58 -0.37
C GLN A 243 40.26 19.46 -1.09
N ALA A 244 39.04 19.14 -0.64
CA ALA A 244 38.31 17.94 -1.07
C ALA A 244 37.97 17.93 -2.58
N ALA A 245 37.70 19.09 -3.18
CA ALA A 245 37.45 19.16 -4.62
C ALA A 245 38.73 18.84 -5.42
N GLN A 246 39.88 19.36 -4.98
CA GLN A 246 41.16 19.10 -5.61
C GLN A 246 41.66 17.67 -5.36
N ALA A 247 41.46 17.13 -4.15
CA ALA A 247 41.80 15.74 -3.83
C ALA A 247 41.06 14.75 -4.72
N LYS A 248 39.75 14.97 -4.94
CA LYS A 248 38.93 14.17 -5.87
C LYS A 248 39.54 14.14 -7.27
N MET A 249 39.89 15.31 -7.82
CA MET A 249 40.49 15.40 -9.16
C MET A 249 41.83 14.66 -9.25
N GLU A 250 42.70 14.77 -8.24
CA GLU A 250 43.99 14.06 -8.26
C GLU A 250 43.82 12.54 -8.15
N TYR A 251 42.83 12.06 -7.38
CA TYR A 251 42.51 10.64 -7.28
C TYR A 251 41.92 10.09 -8.58
N GLU A 252 41.01 10.82 -9.23
CA GLU A 252 40.50 10.44 -10.55
C GLU A 252 41.62 10.39 -11.59
N ARG A 253 42.54 11.37 -11.57
CA ARG A 253 43.71 11.38 -12.46
C ARG A 253 44.65 10.20 -12.17
N TYR A 254 44.93 9.91 -10.89
CA TYR A 254 45.74 8.76 -10.52
C TYR A 254 45.16 7.45 -11.08
N LEU A 255 43.84 7.25 -10.96
CA LEU A 255 43.17 6.04 -11.45
C LEU A 255 43.10 5.95 -12.99
N GLN A 256 43.13 7.09 -13.68
CA GLN A 256 43.25 7.12 -15.15
C GLN A 256 44.64 6.68 -15.61
N THR A 257 45.70 7.14 -14.93
CA THR A 257 47.09 6.82 -15.30
C THR A 257 47.55 5.45 -14.77
N TYR A 258 47.08 5.05 -13.58
CA TYR A 258 47.46 3.81 -12.89
C TYR A 258 46.19 3.02 -12.47
N PRO A 259 45.51 2.35 -13.43
CA PRO A 259 44.23 1.69 -13.16
C PRO A 259 44.36 0.39 -12.35
N VAL A 260 45.55 -0.21 -12.25
CA VAL A 260 45.78 -1.52 -11.61
C VAL A 260 47.00 -1.44 -10.68
N GLY A 261 46.91 -2.10 -9.51
CA GLY A 261 47.98 -2.19 -8.51
C GLY A 261 47.52 -1.79 -7.10
N ASP A 262 48.34 -2.06 -6.09
CA ASP A 262 48.00 -1.80 -4.67
C ASP A 262 47.67 -0.34 -4.38
N GLY A 263 48.31 0.60 -5.09
CA GLY A 263 48.00 2.03 -4.99
C GLY A 263 46.63 2.39 -5.57
N ALA A 264 46.19 1.72 -6.64
CA ALA A 264 44.88 1.95 -7.24
C ALA A 264 43.73 1.56 -6.28
N GLU A 265 43.87 0.42 -5.59
CA GLU A 265 42.89 0.00 -4.58
C GLU A 265 42.79 1.00 -3.41
N ARG A 266 43.94 1.48 -2.89
CA ARG A 266 43.95 2.52 -1.85
C ARG A 266 43.30 3.81 -2.33
N VAL A 267 43.57 4.24 -3.55
CA VAL A 267 42.99 5.46 -4.12
C VAL A 267 41.48 5.33 -4.35
N ARG A 268 40.98 4.17 -4.81
CA ARG A 268 39.53 3.91 -4.92
C ARG A 268 38.84 3.98 -3.56
N GLN A 269 39.44 3.37 -2.53
CA GLN A 269 38.91 3.43 -1.16
C GLN A 269 38.88 4.86 -0.62
N ARG A 270 39.94 5.64 -0.81
CA ARG A 270 39.98 7.06 -0.39
C ARG A 270 38.98 7.92 -1.17
N LEU A 271 38.87 7.71 -2.49
CA LEU A 271 37.89 8.42 -3.32
C LEU A 271 36.45 8.10 -2.90
N SER A 272 36.15 6.82 -2.62
CA SER A 272 34.86 6.40 -2.06
C SER A 272 34.59 7.10 -0.73
N GLY A 273 35.55 7.05 0.21
CA GLY A 273 35.47 7.73 1.51
C GLY A 273 35.23 9.23 1.40
N LEU A 274 35.92 9.90 0.48
CA LEU A 274 35.80 11.34 0.22
C LEU A 274 34.42 11.73 -0.35
N VAL A 275 33.83 10.86 -1.17
CA VAL A 275 32.48 11.06 -1.74
C VAL A 275 31.41 10.76 -0.69
N THR A 276 31.56 9.69 0.10
CA THR A 276 30.62 9.34 1.18
C THR A 276 30.69 10.29 2.36
N ALA A 277 31.86 10.85 2.70
CA ALA A 277 31.99 11.84 3.78
C ALA A 277 31.35 13.20 3.43
N ARG A 278 31.11 13.46 2.14
CA ARG A 278 30.32 14.61 1.66
C ARG A 278 28.81 14.33 1.66
N GLN A 279 28.37 13.07 1.79
CA GLN A 279 27.02 12.78 2.23
C GLN A 279 26.99 13.06 3.73
N ALA A 280 26.09 13.96 4.15
CA ALA A 280 25.98 14.31 5.55
C ALA A 280 25.80 13.01 6.38
N PRO A 281 26.59 12.78 7.44
CA PRO A 281 26.27 11.74 8.40
C PRO A 281 24.86 12.04 8.92
N GLN A 282 23.98 11.03 8.91
CA GLN A 282 22.65 11.16 9.52
C GLN A 282 22.85 11.74 10.93
N GLY A 283 22.31 12.94 11.13
CA GLY A 283 22.56 13.72 12.32
C GLY A 283 22.21 12.90 13.56
N LYS A 284 23.04 13.04 14.61
CA LYS A 284 22.63 12.68 15.98
C LYS A 284 21.20 13.20 16.20
N LEU A 285 20.31 12.30 16.62
CA LEU A 285 18.94 12.60 17.04
C LEU A 285 18.95 13.87 17.89
N ARG A 286 18.36 14.95 17.36
CA ARG A 286 18.05 16.14 18.18
C ARG A 286 16.98 15.75 19.18
N GLU A 287 17.16 16.17 20.42
CA GLU A 287 16.06 16.28 21.38
C GLU A 287 14.90 17.07 20.73
N ALA A 288 13.69 16.53 20.89
CA ALA A 288 12.47 17.08 20.33
C ALA A 288 12.22 18.50 20.88
N GLY A 289 12.61 19.50 20.09
CA GLY A 289 12.32 20.90 20.31
C GLY A 289 11.87 21.51 18.99
N ALA A 290 10.55 21.67 18.90
CA ALA A 290 9.74 22.57 18.06
C ALA A 290 10.33 23.09 16.72
N GLU A 291 9.50 22.96 15.68
CA GLU A 291 9.61 23.59 14.35
C GLU A 291 10.48 22.87 13.30
N ALA A 292 10.25 21.57 13.13
CA ALA A 292 10.13 21.02 11.79
C ALA A 292 8.64 21.11 11.43
N GLY A 293 8.30 21.71 10.28
CA GLY A 293 6.93 22.01 9.88
C GLY A 293 5.99 20.84 10.18
N ALA A 294 5.05 21.04 11.10
CA ALA A 294 3.89 20.19 11.17
C ALA A 294 3.29 20.22 9.77
N GLU A 295 3.32 19.09 9.05
CA GLU A 295 2.32 18.88 8.02
C GLU A 295 0.99 19.14 8.73
N GLU A 296 0.31 20.22 8.34
CA GLU A 296 -1.01 20.52 8.84
C GLU A 296 -1.83 19.24 8.70
N SER A 297 -2.53 18.88 9.77
CA SER A 297 -3.50 17.79 9.82
C SER A 297 -4.65 18.09 8.85
N ALA A 298 -4.35 17.98 7.57
CA ALA A 298 -5.21 18.35 6.47
C ALA A 298 -6.11 17.18 6.13
N TRP A 299 -7.32 17.52 5.71
CA TRP A 299 -8.24 16.55 5.17
C TRP A 299 -7.85 16.22 3.73
N GLU A 300 -7.69 14.94 3.47
CA GLU A 300 -7.54 14.36 2.14
C GLU A 300 -8.90 13.81 1.71
N TYR A 301 -9.31 14.16 0.49
CA TYR A 301 -10.56 13.67 -0.10
C TYR A 301 -10.24 12.93 -1.38
N SER A 302 -10.86 11.78 -1.54
CA SER A 302 -10.77 10.94 -2.73
C SER A 302 -12.15 10.38 -3.03
N GLY A 303 -12.47 10.19 -4.29
CA GLY A 303 -13.74 9.60 -4.68
C GLY A 303 -13.86 9.43 -6.17
N ASN A 304 -14.82 8.62 -6.57
CA ASN A 304 -15.13 8.31 -7.95
C ASN A 304 -16.65 8.25 -8.12
N PHE A 305 -17.13 8.79 -9.23
CA PHE A 305 -18.50 8.61 -9.69
C PHE A 305 -18.44 7.97 -11.06
N SER A 306 -19.15 6.86 -11.24
CA SER A 306 -19.25 6.18 -12.53
C SER A 306 -20.70 5.89 -12.88
N GLN A 307 -20.95 5.86 -14.18
CA GLN A 307 -22.25 5.50 -14.74
C GLN A 307 -22.02 4.53 -15.88
N PHE A 308 -22.72 3.41 -15.89
CA PHE A 308 -22.57 2.37 -16.89
C PHE A 308 -23.92 1.89 -17.40
N TYR A 309 -24.09 1.89 -18.72
CA TYR A 309 -25.27 1.32 -19.36
C TYR A 309 -24.91 -0.07 -19.89
N ARG A 310 -25.65 -1.09 -19.47
CA ARG A 310 -25.47 -2.48 -19.93
C ARG A 310 -26.72 -2.93 -20.67
N ARG A 311 -26.52 -3.50 -21.85
CA ARG A 311 -27.57 -4.17 -22.62
C ARG A 311 -27.07 -5.53 -23.08
N ASP A 312 -27.81 -6.58 -22.76
CA ASP A 312 -27.54 -7.94 -23.20
C ASP A 312 -28.73 -8.47 -24.01
N THR A 313 -28.44 -9.10 -25.14
CA THR A 313 -29.45 -9.64 -26.07
C THR A 313 -29.03 -11.02 -26.53
N SER A 314 -29.93 -11.99 -26.39
CA SER A 314 -29.76 -13.33 -26.97
C SER A 314 -30.60 -13.48 -28.23
N HIS A 315 -30.05 -14.19 -29.20
CA HIS A 315 -30.74 -14.58 -30.42
C HIS A 315 -30.92 -16.10 -30.38
N ILE A 316 -32.16 -16.54 -30.34
CA ILE A 316 -32.54 -17.94 -30.21
C ILE A 316 -33.20 -18.36 -31.52
N VAL A 317 -32.61 -19.36 -32.17
CA VAL A 317 -33.18 -20.01 -33.35
C VAL A 317 -33.54 -21.44 -32.98
N GLU A 318 -34.83 -21.74 -32.97
CA GLU A 318 -35.33 -23.10 -32.77
C GLU A 318 -35.86 -23.64 -34.09
N GLU A 319 -35.41 -24.83 -34.48
CA GLU A 319 -35.94 -25.57 -35.62
C GLU A 319 -36.58 -26.86 -35.11
N ASP A 320 -37.90 -26.96 -35.24
CA ASP A 320 -38.63 -28.18 -34.96
C ASP A 320 -38.63 -29.10 -36.19
N ASN A 321 -37.85 -30.18 -36.10
CA ASN A 321 -37.72 -31.18 -37.17
C ASN A 321 -39.02 -31.93 -37.51
N PHE A 322 -40.02 -31.93 -36.62
CA PHE A 322 -41.29 -32.61 -36.86
C PHE A 322 -42.31 -31.72 -37.58
N THR A 323 -42.31 -30.42 -37.29
CA THR A 323 -43.24 -29.45 -37.89
C THR A 323 -42.62 -28.62 -39.02
N ASN A 324 -41.30 -28.70 -39.22
CA ASN A 324 -40.51 -27.76 -40.04
C ASN A 324 -40.75 -26.29 -39.64
N ALA A 325 -41.18 -26.04 -38.41
CA ALA A 325 -41.33 -24.70 -37.89
C ALA A 325 -39.95 -24.17 -37.47
N ARG A 326 -39.64 -22.95 -37.91
CA ARG A 326 -38.47 -22.20 -37.47
C ARG A 326 -38.95 -21.02 -36.65
N THR A 327 -38.57 -20.98 -35.38
CA THR A 327 -38.76 -19.83 -34.50
C THR A 327 -37.46 -19.04 -34.46
N ASP A 328 -37.55 -17.74 -34.65
CA ASP A 328 -36.42 -16.82 -34.64
C ASP A 328 -36.78 -15.69 -33.67
N GLU A 329 -36.19 -15.73 -32.48
CA GLU A 329 -36.53 -14.85 -31.37
C GLU A 329 -35.29 -14.07 -30.91
N THR A 330 -35.46 -12.75 -30.73
CA THR A 330 -34.46 -11.91 -30.06
C THR A 330 -34.99 -11.55 -28.69
N ARG A 331 -34.30 -11.99 -27.63
CA ARG A 331 -34.65 -11.68 -26.25
C ARG A 331 -33.65 -10.69 -25.65
N VAL A 332 -34.16 -9.60 -25.07
CA VAL A 332 -33.32 -8.69 -24.27
C VAL A 332 -33.19 -9.30 -22.88
N ASN A 333 -32.02 -9.82 -22.55
CA ASN A 333 -31.79 -10.47 -21.25
C ASN A 333 -31.55 -9.44 -20.14
N MET A 334 -31.05 -8.26 -20.50
CA MET A 334 -30.76 -7.18 -19.56
C MET A 334 -30.72 -5.84 -20.29
N SER A 335 -31.23 -4.81 -19.66
CA SER A 335 -31.04 -3.42 -20.08
C SER A 335 -31.08 -2.56 -18.83
N SER A 336 -29.94 -2.11 -18.31
CA SER A 336 -29.89 -1.34 -17.07
C SER A 336 -28.85 -0.21 -17.10
N LEU A 337 -29.06 0.80 -16.26
CA LEU A 337 -28.14 1.91 -16.02
C LEU A 337 -27.69 1.89 -14.56
N SER A 338 -26.44 1.51 -14.32
CA SER A 338 -25.83 1.59 -12.99
C SER A 338 -25.22 2.97 -12.75
N ASN A 339 -25.37 3.46 -11.52
CA ASN A 339 -24.76 4.69 -11.03
C ASN A 339 -24.03 4.36 -9.73
N ASP A 340 -22.76 4.70 -9.66
CA ASP A 340 -21.84 4.24 -8.64
C ASP A 340 -21.12 5.41 -8.00
N LEU A 341 -21.05 5.41 -6.68
CA LEU A 341 -20.32 6.39 -5.89
C LEU A 341 -19.36 5.70 -4.93
N ASP A 342 -18.09 6.08 -5.01
CA ASP A 342 -17.07 5.82 -3.99
C ASP A 342 -16.61 7.17 -3.42
N PHE A 343 -16.64 7.30 -2.10
CA PHE A 343 -16.14 8.47 -1.41
C PHE A 343 -15.32 8.05 -0.18
N ASN A 344 -14.15 8.67 -0.03
CA ASN A 344 -13.28 8.49 1.11
C ASN A 344 -12.68 9.84 1.54
N ALA A 345 -12.84 10.15 2.82
CA ALA A 345 -12.26 11.32 3.46
C ALA A 345 -11.34 10.85 4.59
N ARG A 346 -10.10 11.32 4.62
CA ARG A 346 -9.13 10.95 5.66
C ARG A 346 -8.43 12.17 6.21
N ARG A 347 -8.17 12.15 7.51
CA ARG A 347 -7.33 13.13 8.20
C ARG A 347 -6.23 12.37 8.92
N ARG A 348 -4.98 12.61 8.51
CA ARG A 348 -3.77 12.08 9.15
C ARG A 348 -3.00 13.23 9.83
N GLY A 349 -2.02 12.87 10.66
CA GLY A 349 -1.18 13.83 11.36
C GLY A 349 -1.86 14.43 12.60
N GLY A 350 -1.26 14.22 13.76
CA GLY A 350 -1.81 14.63 15.05
C GLY A 350 -2.24 13.45 15.93
N PRO A 351 -2.84 13.74 17.10
CA PRO A 351 -3.22 12.71 18.08
C PRO A 351 -4.47 11.92 17.69
N LEU A 352 -5.21 12.37 16.68
CA LEU A 352 -6.46 11.79 16.25
C LEU A 352 -6.44 11.62 14.74
N GLU A 353 -6.44 10.37 14.28
CA GLU A 353 -6.63 10.01 12.89
C GLU A 353 -8.11 9.69 12.66
N ILE A 354 -8.66 10.18 11.55
CA ILE A 354 -10.06 9.98 11.19
C ILE A 354 -10.15 9.51 9.75
N GLN A 355 -10.98 8.51 9.48
CA GLN A 355 -11.34 8.09 8.13
C GLN A 355 -12.87 7.93 8.03
N THR A 356 -13.46 8.43 6.96
CA THR A 356 -14.87 8.21 6.62
C THR A 356 -14.94 7.60 5.23
N ARG A 357 -15.72 6.53 5.08
CA ARG A 357 -15.94 5.84 3.80
C ARG A 357 -17.42 5.74 3.51
N ALA A 358 -17.80 5.99 2.26
CA ALA A 358 -19.15 5.82 1.74
C ALA A 358 -19.07 5.26 0.31
N THR A 359 -19.58 4.05 0.12
CA THR A 359 -19.58 3.35 -1.16
C THR A 359 -20.93 2.71 -1.40
N GLY A 360 -21.54 2.99 -2.54
CA GLY A 360 -22.87 2.52 -2.87
C GLY A 360 -23.23 2.83 -4.32
N GLY A 361 -24.42 2.38 -4.72
CA GLY A 361 -24.88 2.56 -6.08
C GLY A 361 -26.39 2.41 -6.23
N TYR A 362 -26.87 2.81 -7.40
CA TYR A 362 -28.25 2.69 -7.81
C TYR A 362 -28.32 2.24 -9.27
N GLU A 363 -28.98 1.11 -9.50
CA GLU A 363 -29.21 0.54 -10.82
C GLU A 363 -30.68 0.72 -11.20
N VAL A 364 -30.90 1.31 -12.37
CA VAL A 364 -32.23 1.41 -12.99
C VAL A 364 -32.37 0.28 -13.99
N ASP A 365 -33.41 -0.54 -13.84
CA ASP A 365 -33.75 -1.60 -14.80
C ASP A 365 -34.74 -1.05 -15.84
N PHE A 366 -34.44 -1.25 -17.13
CA PHE A 366 -35.28 -0.81 -18.24
C PHE A 366 -36.06 -1.97 -18.89
N LEU A 367 -35.96 -3.18 -18.35
CA LEU A 367 -36.86 -4.27 -18.74
C LEU A 367 -38.26 -4.05 -18.16
N ASP A 368 -39.27 -4.62 -18.81
CA ASP A 368 -40.64 -4.61 -18.28
C ASP A 368 -40.70 -5.34 -16.93
N GLU A 369 -41.62 -4.94 -16.03
CA GLU A 369 -41.72 -5.49 -14.66
C GLU A 369 -41.85 -7.03 -14.59
N CYS A 370 -42.36 -7.65 -15.65
CA CYS A 370 -42.51 -9.10 -15.77
C CYS A 370 -41.23 -9.82 -16.23
N GLU A 371 -40.25 -9.08 -16.77
CA GLU A 371 -39.01 -9.59 -17.36
C GLU A 371 -37.76 -9.17 -16.57
N GLY A 372 -37.81 -8.02 -15.88
CA GLY A 372 -36.71 -7.44 -15.11
C GLY A 372 -36.68 -7.78 -13.61
N GLN A 373 -35.59 -7.41 -12.95
CA GLN A 373 -35.46 -7.48 -11.48
C GLN A 373 -35.93 -6.19 -10.79
N GLY A 374 -36.18 -5.13 -11.57
CA GLY A 374 -36.53 -3.80 -11.08
C GLY A 374 -35.31 -3.03 -10.58
N ASP A 375 -35.56 -1.80 -10.12
CA ASP A 375 -34.50 -0.91 -9.65
C ASP A 375 -33.86 -1.43 -8.36
N ILE A 376 -32.54 -1.31 -8.27
CA ILE A 376 -31.75 -1.83 -7.16
C ILE A 376 -30.94 -0.70 -6.54
N SER A 377 -31.05 -0.53 -5.22
CA SER A 377 -30.14 0.29 -4.43
C SER A 377 -29.17 -0.57 -3.64
N ARG A 378 -27.93 -0.12 -3.52
CA ARG A 378 -26.89 -0.81 -2.76
C ARG A 378 -26.05 0.13 -1.90
N VAL A 379 -25.77 -0.30 -0.67
CA VAL A 379 -24.81 0.32 0.24
C VAL A 379 -23.80 -0.74 0.64
N THR A 380 -22.58 -0.60 0.13
CA THR A 380 -21.50 -1.57 0.34
C THR A 380 -20.75 -1.27 1.64
N SER A 381 -20.37 -0.01 1.84
CA SER A 381 -19.63 0.48 3.00
C SER A 381 -20.12 1.88 3.37
N LEU A 382 -20.36 2.13 4.65
CA LEU A 382 -20.72 3.45 5.17
C LEU A 382 -20.29 3.53 6.62
N TYR A 383 -19.08 4.00 6.88
CA TYR A 383 -18.52 4.02 8.22
C TYR A 383 -17.65 5.23 8.51
N ALA A 384 -17.47 5.51 9.80
CA ALA A 384 -16.46 6.40 10.33
C ALA A 384 -15.52 5.61 11.26
N ASP A 385 -14.22 5.79 11.06
CA ASP A 385 -13.13 5.21 11.84
C ASP A 385 -12.35 6.35 12.50
N VAL A 386 -12.08 6.20 13.79
CA VAL A 386 -11.38 7.17 14.62
C VAL A 386 -10.32 6.44 15.44
N GLN A 387 -9.06 6.84 15.28
CA GLN A 387 -7.94 6.30 16.03
C GLN A 387 -7.28 7.40 16.85
N ASP A 388 -7.23 7.23 18.16
CA ASP A 388 -6.45 8.07 19.06
C ASP A 388 -5.06 7.44 19.25
N THR A 389 -4.04 8.11 18.72
CA THR A 389 -2.65 7.63 18.73
C THR A 389 -1.93 7.90 20.05
N GLN A 390 -2.49 8.75 20.93
CA GLN A 390 -1.92 8.99 22.26
C GLN A 390 -2.48 8.03 23.30
N ARG A 391 -3.75 7.65 23.16
CA ARG A 391 -4.45 6.76 24.08
C ARG A 391 -4.46 5.32 23.62
N ASP A 392 -3.94 5.04 22.42
CA ASP A 392 -3.87 3.69 21.87
C ASP A 392 -5.26 3.04 21.74
N VAL A 393 -6.29 3.85 21.49
CA VAL A 393 -7.70 3.43 21.38
C VAL A 393 -8.24 3.81 20.02
N GLY A 394 -8.94 2.88 19.37
CA GLY A 394 -9.62 3.10 18.10
C GLY A 394 -11.07 2.66 18.13
N GLY A 395 -11.90 3.26 17.28
CA GLY A 395 -13.30 2.93 17.13
C GLY A 395 -13.79 3.11 15.70
N ARG A 396 -14.50 2.12 15.16
CA ARG A 396 -15.12 2.16 13.84
C ARG A 396 -16.61 1.83 13.92
N PHE A 397 -17.45 2.68 13.33
CA PHE A 397 -18.91 2.58 13.43
C PHE A 397 -19.58 2.74 12.06
N GLY A 398 -20.57 1.90 11.77
CA GLY A 398 -21.36 1.91 10.53
C GLY A 398 -21.33 0.57 9.79
N ARG A 399 -21.73 0.60 8.51
CA ARG A 399 -21.66 -0.54 7.59
C ARG A 399 -20.22 -0.79 7.19
N GLN A 400 -19.67 -1.94 7.53
CA GLN A 400 -18.27 -2.28 7.34
C GLN A 400 -18.07 -3.76 7.08
N THR A 401 -16.93 -4.12 6.48
CA THR A 401 -16.53 -5.51 6.26
C THR A 401 -15.41 -5.87 7.24
N ARG A 402 -15.51 -7.04 7.88
CA ARG A 402 -14.42 -7.63 8.68
C ARG A 402 -14.40 -9.13 8.51
N ASN A 403 -13.18 -9.67 8.35
CA ASN A 403 -12.96 -11.09 8.11
C ASN A 403 -11.96 -11.70 9.11
N THR A 404 -11.79 -11.04 10.25
CA THR A 404 -10.90 -11.48 11.34
C THR A 404 -11.66 -11.44 12.65
N GLY A 405 -11.17 -12.17 13.64
CA GLY A 405 -11.77 -12.17 14.98
C GLY A 405 -13.14 -12.86 15.02
N GLY A 406 -13.38 -13.83 14.12
CA GLY A 406 -14.62 -14.62 14.06
C GLY A 406 -15.79 -13.95 13.36
N VAL A 407 -15.66 -12.68 12.97
CA VAL A 407 -16.68 -11.96 12.18
C VAL A 407 -16.71 -12.48 10.76
N LEU A 408 -17.92 -12.71 10.27
CA LEU A 408 -18.19 -13.32 8.97
C LEU A 408 -18.71 -12.26 8.00
N GLY A 409 -17.79 -11.51 7.38
CA GLY A 409 -18.11 -10.62 6.27
C GLY A 409 -18.61 -9.23 6.68
N ARG A 410 -19.67 -8.77 6.01
CA ARG A 410 -20.21 -7.41 6.17
C ARG A 410 -21.20 -7.35 7.34
N PHE A 411 -21.19 -6.23 8.05
CA PHE A 411 -22.13 -5.97 9.13
C PHE A 411 -22.36 -4.47 9.34
N ASP A 412 -23.51 -4.14 9.91
CA ASP A 412 -23.84 -2.82 10.43
C ASP A 412 -23.54 -2.82 11.93
N GLY A 413 -22.53 -2.08 12.39
CA GLY A 413 -22.15 -2.15 13.80
C GLY A 413 -20.94 -1.33 14.22
N GLY A 414 -20.44 -1.68 15.40
CA GLY A 414 -19.32 -1.02 16.07
C GLY A 414 -18.16 -1.97 16.33
N LEU A 415 -16.95 -1.44 16.16
CA LEU A 415 -15.70 -2.08 16.53
C LEU A 415 -14.93 -1.13 17.45
N LEU A 416 -14.53 -1.62 18.62
CA LEU A 416 -13.62 -0.94 19.53
C LEU A 416 -12.30 -1.70 19.57
N SER A 417 -11.20 -0.95 19.64
CA SER A 417 -9.87 -1.53 19.77
C SER A 417 -9.01 -0.78 20.78
N TYR A 418 -8.17 -1.52 21.48
CA TYR A 418 -7.25 -1.01 22.50
C TYR A 418 -5.89 -1.71 22.37
N GLN A 419 -4.86 -0.94 22.05
CA GLN A 419 -3.48 -1.42 21.99
C GLN A 419 -2.91 -1.46 23.41
N TRP A 420 -3.02 -2.61 24.07
CA TRP A 420 -2.56 -2.79 25.46
C TRP A 420 -1.04 -2.80 25.59
N LYS A 421 -0.35 -3.41 24.62
CA LYS A 421 1.11 -3.47 24.49
C LYS A 421 1.48 -3.36 23.01
N PRO A 422 2.74 -3.03 22.64
CA PRO A 422 3.14 -3.00 21.23
C PRO A 422 2.86 -4.29 20.45
N THR A 423 2.82 -5.44 21.14
CA THR A 423 2.54 -6.76 20.54
C THR A 423 1.14 -7.30 20.84
N VAL A 424 0.26 -6.56 21.53
CA VAL A 424 -1.08 -7.05 21.91
C VAL A 424 -2.13 -5.95 21.72
N LYS A 425 -3.07 -6.19 20.81
CA LYS A 425 -4.25 -5.36 20.56
C LYS A 425 -5.51 -6.14 20.92
N LEU A 426 -6.35 -5.57 21.77
CA LEU A 426 -7.63 -6.16 22.17
C LEU A 426 -8.74 -5.50 21.36
N ASN A 427 -9.68 -6.28 20.87
CA ASN A 427 -10.81 -5.80 20.09
C ASN A 427 -12.13 -6.31 20.68
N ALA A 428 -13.15 -5.46 20.64
CA ALA A 428 -14.54 -5.82 20.92
C ALA A 428 -15.41 -5.39 19.74
N VAL A 429 -16.26 -6.28 19.26
CA VAL A 429 -17.12 -6.03 18.10
C VAL A 429 -18.56 -6.40 18.43
N SER A 430 -19.50 -5.63 17.90
CA SER A 430 -20.92 -5.99 17.91
C SER A 430 -21.65 -5.33 16.75
N GLY A 431 -22.62 -6.01 16.19
CA GLY A 431 -23.42 -5.49 15.09
C GLY A 431 -24.40 -6.51 14.53
N PHE A 432 -24.96 -6.15 13.39
CA PHE A 432 -25.94 -6.93 12.65
C PHE A 432 -25.32 -7.43 11.35
N PRO A 433 -25.26 -8.75 11.08
CA PRO A 433 -24.73 -9.26 9.82
C PRO A 433 -25.51 -8.72 8.63
N VAL A 434 -24.82 -8.48 7.52
CA VAL A 434 -25.41 -7.99 6.26
C VAL A 434 -24.96 -8.92 5.14
N ASP A 435 -25.88 -9.73 4.62
CA ASP A 435 -25.56 -10.74 3.60
C ASP A 435 -25.32 -10.07 2.24
N SER A 436 -26.23 -9.18 1.82
CA SER A 436 -26.13 -8.45 0.55
C SER A 436 -25.96 -6.93 0.74
N SER A 437 -25.24 -6.29 -0.18
CA SER A 437 -25.15 -4.82 -0.24
C SER A 437 -26.51 -4.15 -0.51
N LYS A 438 -27.47 -4.91 -1.05
CA LYS A 438 -28.86 -4.52 -1.31
C LYS A 438 -29.72 -4.54 -0.05
N ASP A 439 -29.27 -5.21 1.01
CA ASP A 439 -30.07 -5.39 2.22
C ASP A 439 -30.08 -4.14 3.08
N ASN A 440 -31.26 -3.86 3.62
CA ASN A 440 -31.44 -2.90 4.72
C ASN A 440 -30.90 -3.47 6.03
N VAL A 441 -30.82 -2.62 7.06
CA VAL A 441 -30.41 -3.05 8.40
C VAL A 441 -31.39 -4.12 8.93
N GLN A 442 -30.90 -5.34 9.14
CA GLN A 442 -31.63 -6.45 9.75
C GLN A 442 -31.34 -6.45 11.26
N THR A 443 -32.36 -6.50 12.12
CA THR A 443 -32.17 -6.39 13.60
C THR A 443 -32.53 -7.65 14.36
N ASP A 444 -33.11 -8.62 13.66
CA ASP A 444 -33.41 -9.98 14.09
C ASP A 444 -32.13 -10.80 14.30
N ARG A 445 -31.05 -10.50 13.57
CA ARG A 445 -29.75 -11.16 13.67
C ARG A 445 -28.69 -10.22 14.20
N TYR A 446 -28.08 -10.57 15.32
CA TYR A 446 -27.01 -9.75 15.90
C TYR A 446 -25.89 -10.61 16.47
N PHE A 447 -24.71 -10.03 16.57
CA PHE A 447 -23.55 -10.70 17.15
C PHE A 447 -22.75 -9.78 18.05
N TYR A 448 -21.91 -10.41 18.86
CA TYR A 448 -20.89 -9.75 19.64
C TYR A 448 -19.70 -10.69 19.83
N GLY A 449 -18.50 -10.12 19.91
CA GLY A 449 -17.28 -10.90 20.00
C GLY A 449 -16.11 -10.13 20.58
N LEU A 450 -15.13 -10.89 21.05
CA LEU A 450 -13.84 -10.39 21.53
C LEU A 450 -12.73 -11.06 20.72
N SER A 451 -11.69 -10.30 20.42
CA SER A 451 -10.48 -10.85 19.81
C SER A 451 -9.23 -10.18 20.35
N ALA A 452 -8.11 -10.91 20.29
CA ALA A 452 -6.79 -10.41 20.61
C ALA A 452 -5.89 -10.62 19.39
N ASP A 453 -5.37 -9.52 18.84
CA ASP A 453 -4.33 -9.54 17.82
C ASP A 453 -2.98 -9.51 18.55
N LEU A 454 -2.21 -10.58 18.36
CA LEU A 454 -0.89 -10.77 18.93
C LEU A 454 0.11 -10.49 17.79
N GLY A 455 0.76 -9.33 17.85
CA GLY A 455 1.69 -8.83 16.84
C GLY A 455 2.95 -9.67 16.72
N THR A 456 3.91 -9.21 15.91
CA THR A 456 4.96 -10.08 15.39
C THR A 456 5.89 -10.68 16.46
N TYR A 457 5.84 -11.99 16.60
CA TYR A 457 6.76 -12.81 17.38
C TYR A 457 7.81 -13.46 16.48
N ALA A 458 9.03 -13.56 17.00
CA ALA A 458 10.17 -14.14 16.26
C ALA A 458 10.32 -13.56 14.84
N GLU A 459 10.05 -12.26 14.70
CA GLU A 459 10.21 -11.46 13.47
C GLU A 459 9.33 -11.86 12.26
N ALA A 460 8.49 -12.88 12.39
CA ALA A 460 7.73 -13.41 11.25
C ALA A 460 6.29 -13.87 11.55
N TRP A 461 5.93 -14.06 12.83
CA TRP A 461 4.65 -14.68 13.21
C TRP A 461 3.67 -13.69 13.85
N ASP A 462 2.49 -13.55 13.25
CA ASP A 462 1.35 -12.86 13.86
C ASP A 462 0.24 -13.86 14.19
N PHE A 463 -0.50 -13.61 15.27
CA PHE A 463 -1.62 -14.45 15.67
C PHE A 463 -2.87 -13.63 15.97
N VAL A 464 -4.04 -14.19 15.74
CA VAL A 464 -5.31 -13.66 16.23
C VAL A 464 -6.02 -14.78 16.97
N ALA A 465 -6.57 -14.49 18.15
CA ALA A 465 -7.45 -15.40 18.87
C ALA A 465 -8.80 -14.72 19.10
N PHE A 466 -9.90 -15.47 19.00
CA PHE A 466 -11.23 -14.88 19.13
C PHE A 466 -12.27 -15.80 19.77
N ILE A 467 -13.31 -15.16 20.29
CA ILE A 467 -14.57 -15.77 20.67
C ILE A 467 -15.71 -14.88 20.16
N ILE A 468 -16.74 -15.49 19.58
CA ILE A 468 -17.88 -14.78 19.01
C ILE A 468 -19.17 -15.55 19.29
N GLU A 469 -20.24 -14.80 19.54
CA GLU A 469 -21.60 -15.33 19.63
C GLU A 469 -22.50 -14.56 18.67
N GLN A 470 -23.35 -15.29 17.96
CA GLN A 470 -24.39 -14.75 17.09
C GLN A 470 -25.74 -15.29 17.55
N GLN A 471 -26.77 -14.45 17.46
CA GLN A 471 -28.14 -14.81 17.75
C GLN A 471 -29.05 -14.42 16.58
N VAL A 472 -30.10 -15.21 16.39
CA VAL A 472 -31.20 -14.98 15.45
C VAL A 472 -32.51 -15.11 16.22
N ASP A 473 -33.35 -14.08 16.21
CA ASP A 473 -34.62 -14.06 16.95
C ASP A 473 -34.48 -14.47 18.43
N SER A 474 -33.40 -14.03 19.08
CA SER A 474 -33.03 -14.40 20.47
C SER A 474 -32.72 -15.88 20.70
N ILE A 475 -32.55 -16.66 19.64
CA ILE A 475 -32.05 -18.03 19.66
C ILE A 475 -30.55 -18.00 19.33
N LEU A 476 -29.78 -18.83 20.02
CA LEU A 476 -28.36 -18.98 19.72
C LEU A 476 -28.19 -19.47 18.28
N ASP A 477 -27.50 -18.69 17.46
CA ASP A 477 -27.27 -19.00 16.05
C ASP A 477 -25.92 -19.70 15.85
N ARG A 478 -24.85 -19.11 16.41
CA ARG A 478 -23.47 -19.59 16.36
C ARG A 478 -22.73 -19.19 17.62
N ARG A 479 -21.90 -20.08 18.17
CA ARG A 479 -20.97 -19.73 19.25
C ARG A 479 -19.62 -20.35 18.94
N SER A 480 -18.66 -19.53 18.54
CA SER A 480 -17.39 -20.01 18.01
C SER A 480 -16.21 -19.45 18.78
N VAL A 481 -15.18 -20.30 18.88
CA VAL A 481 -13.82 -19.90 19.24
C VAL A 481 -12.88 -20.27 18.10
N GLY A 482 -11.85 -19.47 17.90
CA GLY A 482 -10.94 -19.73 16.80
C GLY A 482 -9.71 -18.85 16.83
N GLY A 483 -8.94 -18.96 15.76
CA GLY A 483 -7.74 -18.16 15.61
C GLY A 483 -7.11 -18.20 14.23
N GLU A 484 -6.21 -17.25 14.03
CA GLU A 484 -5.40 -17.09 12.85
C GLU A 484 -3.94 -17.16 13.22
N ALA A 485 -3.13 -17.79 12.38
CA ALA A 485 -1.68 -17.72 12.44
C ALA A 485 -1.16 -17.28 11.06
N ARG A 486 -0.34 -16.24 11.05
CA ARG A 486 0.24 -15.67 9.84
C ARG A 486 1.75 -15.73 9.98
N TYR A 487 2.41 -16.37 9.02
CA TYR A 487 3.85 -16.34 8.85
C TYR A 487 4.18 -15.57 7.58
N PHE A 488 5.15 -14.66 7.67
CA PHE A 488 5.64 -13.93 6.52
C PHE A 488 7.15 -13.74 6.57
N ASP A 489 7.82 -14.09 5.47
CA ASP A 489 9.17 -13.67 5.14
C ASP A 489 9.24 -13.27 3.64
N PRO A 490 10.35 -12.71 3.13
CA PRO A 490 10.42 -12.23 1.74
C PRO A 490 10.18 -13.29 0.65
N VAL A 491 10.29 -14.59 0.96
CA VAL A 491 10.16 -15.69 0.00
C VAL A 491 9.03 -16.66 0.32
N LYS A 492 8.48 -16.65 1.54
CA LYS A 492 7.46 -17.58 2.01
C LYS A 492 6.38 -16.85 2.79
N SER A 493 5.15 -17.27 2.60
CA SER A 493 4.05 -16.89 3.47
C SER A 493 3.13 -18.08 3.76
N LEU A 494 2.54 -18.06 4.94
CA LEU A 494 1.54 -19.02 5.37
C LEU A 494 0.45 -18.29 6.15
N LEU A 495 -0.81 -18.48 5.77
CA LEU A 495 -1.97 -18.16 6.59
C LEU A 495 -2.63 -19.46 7.02
N SER A 496 -2.94 -19.57 8.30
CA SER A 496 -3.82 -20.57 8.88
C SER A 496 -4.99 -19.89 9.56
N TYR A 497 -6.20 -20.42 9.36
CA TYR A 497 -7.42 -19.98 10.02
C TYR A 497 -8.19 -21.19 10.52
N VAL A 498 -8.66 -21.13 11.77
CA VAL A 498 -9.50 -22.16 12.39
C VAL A 498 -10.69 -21.51 13.08
N ASP A 499 -11.86 -22.10 12.88
CA ASP A 499 -13.13 -21.73 13.49
C ASP A 499 -13.83 -22.99 13.99
N TYR A 500 -14.05 -23.07 15.30
CA TYR A 500 -14.71 -24.20 15.95
C TYR A 500 -15.95 -23.72 16.70
N ASP A 501 -17.11 -24.25 16.34
CA ASP A 501 -18.35 -23.97 17.05
C ASP A 501 -18.46 -24.84 18.31
N ILE A 502 -18.50 -24.18 19.46
CA ILE A 502 -18.59 -24.85 20.76
C ILE A 502 -20.03 -25.19 21.16
N SER A 503 -21.04 -24.63 20.48
CA SER A 503 -22.44 -25.01 20.65
C SER A 503 -22.76 -26.31 19.90
N TYR A 504 -22.32 -26.41 18.64
CA TYR A 504 -22.52 -27.59 17.78
C TYR A 504 -21.42 -28.65 17.93
N MET A 505 -20.31 -28.33 18.60
CA MET A 505 -19.12 -29.18 18.74
C MET A 505 -18.52 -29.60 17.38
N GLN A 506 -18.55 -28.69 16.40
CA GLN A 506 -18.07 -28.96 15.04
C GLN A 506 -17.02 -27.95 14.59
N LEU A 507 -16.11 -28.42 13.72
CA LEU A 507 -15.16 -27.57 13.04
C LEU A 507 -15.87 -26.88 11.87
N ASN A 508 -16.13 -25.59 11.99
CA ASN A 508 -16.76 -24.82 10.93
C ASN A 508 -15.83 -24.62 9.74
N THR A 509 -14.57 -24.25 10.00
CA THR A 509 -13.61 -23.95 8.94
C THR A 509 -12.19 -24.20 9.41
N LEU A 510 -11.40 -24.85 8.58
CA LEU A 510 -9.95 -24.91 8.61
C LEU A 510 -9.43 -24.51 7.23
N LEU A 511 -8.71 -23.40 7.18
CA LEU A 511 -8.11 -22.88 5.97
C LEU A 511 -6.59 -22.76 6.15
N LEU A 512 -5.84 -23.30 5.20
CA LEU A 512 -4.40 -23.12 5.08
C LEU A 512 -4.08 -22.59 3.68
N LEU A 513 -3.42 -21.44 3.62
CA LEU A 513 -2.92 -20.81 2.40
C LEU A 513 -1.41 -20.65 2.49
N GLY A 514 -0.66 -21.36 1.66
CA GLY A 514 0.80 -21.28 1.60
C GLY A 514 1.27 -20.75 0.25
N ASN A 515 2.24 -19.84 0.28
CA ASN A 515 2.97 -19.38 -0.90
C ASN A 515 4.47 -19.50 -0.66
N TRP A 516 5.21 -19.97 -1.66
CA TRP A 516 6.65 -20.01 -1.65
C TRP A 516 7.23 -19.60 -3.01
N ASN A 517 7.93 -18.47 -3.03
CA ASN A 517 8.76 -18.01 -4.13
C ASN A 517 10.14 -18.68 -4.06
N LEU A 518 10.45 -19.48 -5.07
CA LEU A 518 11.71 -20.19 -5.24
C LEU A 518 12.64 -19.40 -6.18
N PRO A 519 13.97 -19.67 -6.15
CA PRO A 519 14.90 -19.14 -7.14
C PRO A 519 14.44 -19.48 -8.58
N ASN A 520 14.86 -18.67 -9.56
CA ASN A 520 14.53 -18.82 -10.98
C ASN A 520 13.05 -18.58 -11.35
N GLN A 521 12.37 -17.69 -10.62
CA GLN A 521 10.99 -17.24 -10.93
C GLN A 521 9.93 -18.35 -10.84
N TYR A 522 10.20 -19.41 -10.06
CA TYR A 522 9.19 -20.41 -9.73
C TYR A 522 8.39 -19.98 -8.49
N THR A 523 7.07 -20.12 -8.53
CA THR A 523 6.19 -19.89 -7.38
C THR A 523 5.38 -21.15 -7.12
N LEU A 524 5.41 -21.64 -5.88
CA LEU A 524 4.54 -22.70 -5.39
C LEU A 524 3.42 -22.09 -4.55
N ASN A 525 2.19 -22.48 -4.86
CA ASN A 525 1.00 -22.11 -4.08
C ASN A 525 0.30 -23.38 -3.62
N ALA A 526 -0.11 -23.42 -2.36
CA ALA A 526 -0.86 -24.53 -1.78
C ALA A 526 -2.06 -23.99 -0.99
N THR A 527 -3.21 -24.64 -1.16
CA THR A 527 -4.45 -24.30 -0.46
C THR A 527 -5.08 -25.57 0.08
N ILE A 528 -5.40 -25.59 1.36
CA ILE A 528 -6.22 -26.62 2.00
C ILE A 528 -7.41 -25.88 2.61
N ASP A 529 -8.61 -26.30 2.22
CA ASP A 529 -9.86 -25.70 2.69
C ASP A 529 -10.81 -26.82 3.09
N ILE A 530 -11.06 -26.93 4.40
CA ILE A 530 -12.03 -27.86 4.97
C ILE A 530 -13.06 -26.99 5.70
N ARG A 531 -14.31 -27.01 5.24
CA ARG A 531 -15.37 -26.20 5.83
C ARG A 531 -16.73 -26.84 5.72
N GLU A 532 -17.59 -26.50 6.66
CA GLU A 532 -19.03 -26.65 6.52
C GLU A 532 -19.53 -25.55 5.57
N SER A 533 -20.32 -25.94 4.57
CA SER A 533 -20.82 -25.03 3.53
C SER A 533 -22.32 -25.28 3.29
N PRO A 534 -23.21 -24.39 3.78
CA PRO A 534 -22.91 -23.18 4.53
C PRO A 534 -22.38 -23.46 5.95
N ILE A 535 -21.77 -22.45 6.60
CA ILE A 535 -21.31 -22.58 8.00
C ILE A 535 -22.51 -22.96 8.88
N LEU A 536 -22.29 -23.83 9.86
CA LEU A 536 -23.32 -24.28 10.78
C LEU A 536 -23.85 -23.10 11.61
N THR A 537 -25.08 -22.72 11.30
CA THR A 537 -25.87 -21.73 12.03
C THR A 537 -27.31 -22.23 12.16
N THR A 538 -28.01 -21.80 13.20
CA THR A 538 -29.45 -22.09 13.36
C THR A 538 -30.25 -21.52 12.18
N TYR A 539 -29.84 -20.35 11.67
CA TYR A 539 -30.43 -19.69 10.51
C TYR A 539 -30.37 -20.56 9.24
N ASN A 540 -29.27 -21.27 9.02
CA ASN A 540 -29.13 -22.15 7.85
C ASN A 540 -29.87 -23.49 8.01
N ALA A 541 -30.30 -23.86 9.23
CA ALA A 541 -30.97 -25.14 9.48
C ALA A 541 -32.36 -25.26 8.83
N ILE A 542 -32.99 -24.13 8.48
CA ILE A 542 -34.29 -24.08 7.77
C ILE A 542 -34.14 -23.96 6.25
N GLN A 543 -32.93 -23.73 5.73
CA GLN A 543 -32.70 -23.67 4.28
C GLN A 543 -32.97 -25.05 3.66
N GLY A 544 -33.97 -25.11 2.76
CA GLY A 544 -34.41 -26.35 2.13
C GLY A 544 -35.57 -27.07 2.83
N GLN A 545 -36.09 -26.57 3.95
CA GLN A 545 -37.36 -27.03 4.47
C GLN A 545 -38.50 -26.31 3.76
N GLY A 546 -39.18 -27.03 2.86
CA GLY A 546 -40.43 -26.56 2.26
C GLY A 546 -41.44 -26.30 3.38
N VAL A 547 -42.01 -25.11 3.41
CA VAL A 547 -43.16 -24.83 4.27
C VAL A 547 -44.33 -25.60 3.65
N ASP A 548 -44.74 -26.70 4.27
CA ASP A 548 -46.03 -27.31 3.95
C ASP A 548 -47.10 -26.27 4.29
N SER A 549 -47.65 -25.63 3.26
CA SER A 549 -48.81 -24.76 3.38
C SER A 549 -50.00 -25.63 3.82
N TRP A 550 -50.43 -25.46 5.06
CA TRP A 550 -51.66 -26.06 5.58
C TRP A 550 -52.91 -25.34 5.09
#